data_AF-A0A1V4RTA4-F1
#
_entry.id   AF-A0A1V4RTA4-F1
#
_cell.length_a   1.000
_cell.length_b   1.000
_cell.length_c   1.000
_cell.angle_alpha   90.00
_cell.angle_beta   90.00
_cell.angle_gamma   90.00
#
_symmetry.space_group_name_H-M   'P 1'
#
loop_
_entity.id
_entity.type
_entity.pdbx_description
1 polymer ?
#
loop_
_entity_poly.entity_id
_entity_poly.type
_entity_poly.pdbx_seq_one_letter_code
_entity_poly.pdbx_strand_id
1 'polypeptide(L)'
;MSYIHEALNKAQKERDTHHGKYRGILSNDRTKKGTFSRRPVLWISLAIIVICVAFAYYSWLDSRCLQPPAAPERKYKMPAETSARKPVLDAKKHYDRGRVFYKKGRLRDAKRLYGEALKIDPGYVDALNNLAVIYMHEKNFFAAQKNLEKAIRLKPADVDPYYNLACVFAIKGEVSKSLSHLKKAVSMDRSVRKWAQKDADLNNVRRAPEFRDIIK
;
A
#
# COMPACT_ATOMS: atom_id res chain seq x y z
N MET A 1 -26.70 -12.87 -39.77
CA MET A 1 -26.64 -12.95 -38.29
C MET A 1 -26.18 -11.60 -37.77
N SER A 2 -26.91 -11.03 -36.80
CA SER A 2 -26.88 -9.59 -36.46
C SER A 2 -25.57 -9.13 -35.79
N TYR A 3 -25.04 -8.01 -36.29
CA TYR A 3 -23.85 -7.26 -35.83
C TYR A 3 -23.91 -6.83 -34.35
N ILE A 4 -25.09 -6.96 -33.72
CA ILE A 4 -25.35 -6.54 -32.34
C ILE A 4 -24.90 -7.61 -31.32
N HIS A 5 -24.90 -8.89 -31.67
CA HIS A 5 -24.47 -9.95 -30.75
C HIS A 5 -22.95 -10.12 -30.64
N GLU A 6 -22.20 -9.78 -31.70
CA GLU A 6 -20.73 -9.82 -31.69
C GLU A 6 -20.12 -8.60 -30.95
N ALA A 7 -20.77 -7.43 -31.07
CA ALA A 7 -20.40 -6.23 -30.31
C ALA A 7 -20.65 -6.40 -28.80
N LEU A 8 -21.72 -7.10 -28.40
CA LEU A 8 -21.98 -7.40 -26.99
C LEU A 8 -20.97 -8.40 -26.43
N ASN A 9 -20.62 -9.47 -27.17
CA ASN A 9 -19.61 -10.43 -26.71
C ASN A 9 -18.20 -9.81 -26.63
N LYS A 10 -17.87 -8.86 -27.52
CA LYS A 10 -16.62 -8.09 -27.44
C LYS A 10 -16.61 -7.12 -26.25
N ALA A 11 -17.71 -6.40 -26.01
CA ALA A 11 -17.85 -5.48 -24.89
C ALA A 11 -17.91 -6.20 -23.52
N GLN A 12 -18.46 -7.41 -23.46
CA GLN A 12 -18.47 -8.25 -22.27
C GLN A 12 -17.05 -8.80 -22.00
N LYS A 13 -16.34 -9.27 -23.03
CA LYS A 13 -14.95 -9.74 -22.91
C LYS A 13 -13.98 -8.61 -22.52
N GLU A 14 -14.21 -7.38 -22.99
CA GLU A 14 -13.45 -6.19 -22.58
C GLU A 14 -13.80 -5.69 -21.16
N ARG A 15 -15.00 -6.00 -20.64
CA ARG A 15 -15.34 -5.83 -19.21
C ARG A 15 -14.79 -6.95 -18.32
N ASP A 16 -14.63 -8.16 -18.86
CA ASP A 16 -14.25 -9.37 -18.12
C ASP A 16 -12.74 -9.64 -18.11
N THR A 17 -11.94 -9.12 -19.04
CA THR A 17 -10.47 -9.22 -19.00
C THR A 17 -9.85 -8.20 -18.05
N HIS A 18 -9.93 -8.48 -16.74
CA HIS A 18 -8.92 -8.17 -15.70
C HIS A 18 -7.78 -7.16 -16.07
N HIS A 19 -8.11 -5.89 -16.33
CA HIS A 19 -7.12 -4.84 -16.56
C HIS A 19 -7.27 -3.72 -15.52
N GLY A 20 -7.00 -4.08 -14.27
CA GLY A 20 -6.93 -3.11 -13.18
C GLY A 20 -6.21 -3.58 -11.91
N LYS A 21 -5.40 -4.65 -11.98
CA LYS A 21 -4.68 -5.17 -10.81
C LYS A 21 -3.20 -4.79 -10.79
N TYR A 22 -2.53 -4.81 -11.95
CA TYR A 22 -1.10 -4.48 -12.06
C TYR A 22 -0.84 -3.60 -13.29
N ARG A 23 -0.92 -2.29 -13.10
CA ARG A 23 -0.40 -1.31 -14.05
C ARG A 23 0.86 -0.75 -13.41
N GLY A 24 2.03 -1.02 -13.99
CA GLY A 24 3.31 -0.55 -13.47
C GLY A 24 3.27 0.95 -13.19
N ILE A 25 3.73 1.33 -12.01
CA ILE A 25 3.59 2.68 -11.45
C ILE A 25 4.44 3.70 -12.22
N LEU A 26 5.50 3.24 -12.88
CA LEU A 26 6.42 4.09 -13.64
C LEU A 26 5.88 4.62 -15.00
N SER A 27 4.65 4.28 -15.39
CA SER A 27 4.05 4.77 -16.64
C SER A 27 3.31 6.11 -16.49
N ASN A 28 4.00 7.19 -16.08
CA ASN A 28 3.57 8.54 -16.44
C ASN A 28 4.70 9.57 -16.36
N ASP A 29 4.96 10.20 -17.50
CA ASP A 29 6.02 11.17 -17.76
C ASP A 29 5.53 12.57 -17.33
N ARG A 30 6.09 13.12 -16.25
CA ARG A 30 5.97 14.54 -15.88
C ARG A 30 7.26 15.03 -15.25
N THR A 31 8.20 15.39 -16.10
CA THR A 31 9.34 16.22 -15.76
C THR A 31 8.86 17.60 -15.32
N LYS A 32 8.97 17.90 -14.02
CA LYS A 32 9.08 19.30 -13.55
C LYS A 32 10.36 19.41 -12.73
N LYS A 33 11.41 19.91 -13.39
CA LYS A 33 12.62 20.40 -12.73
C LYS A 33 12.23 21.66 -11.96
N GLY A 34 12.13 21.54 -10.63
CA GLY A 34 12.03 22.67 -9.72
C GLY A 34 13.43 23.16 -9.39
N THR A 35 13.77 24.37 -9.81
CA THR A 35 15.02 25.07 -9.50
C THR A 35 15.06 25.41 -8.01
N PHE A 36 16.00 24.82 -7.27
CA PHE A 36 16.22 25.12 -5.87
C PHE A 36 17.03 26.43 -5.75
N SER A 37 16.33 27.51 -5.40
CA SER A 37 16.92 28.81 -5.09
C SER A 37 17.53 28.77 -3.68
N ARG A 38 18.80 29.15 -3.56
CA ARG A 38 19.54 29.24 -2.28
C ARG A 38 19.21 30.56 -1.58
N ARG A 39 18.62 30.52 -0.37
CA ARG A 39 18.57 31.61 0.62
C ARG A 39 18.46 31.05 2.06
N PRO A 40 18.83 31.81 3.11
CA PRO A 40 20.13 31.76 3.78
C PRO A 40 20.07 30.95 5.09
N VAL A 41 21.18 30.27 5.39
CA VAL A 41 21.38 29.39 6.57
C VAL A 41 21.04 30.05 7.91
N LEU A 42 21.03 31.38 7.97
CA LEU A 42 20.77 32.19 9.17
C LEU A 42 19.34 32.09 9.74
N TRP A 43 18.32 31.83 8.93
CA TRP A 43 16.94 31.72 9.44
C TRP A 43 16.64 30.35 10.06
N ILE A 44 17.35 29.31 9.61
CA ILE A 44 17.21 27.94 10.12
C ILE A 44 17.88 27.83 11.50
N SER A 45 19.04 28.46 11.70
CA SER A 45 19.71 28.47 13.00
C SER A 45 18.90 29.21 14.06
N LEU A 46 18.27 30.33 13.71
CA LEU A 46 17.41 31.07 14.64
C LEU A 46 16.19 30.25 15.09
N ALA A 47 15.56 29.51 14.15
CA ALA A 47 14.42 28.64 14.44
C ALA A 47 14.80 27.45 15.35
N ILE A 48 15.98 26.86 15.15
CA ILE A 48 16.48 25.76 16.00
C ILE A 48 16.71 26.24 17.44
N ILE A 49 17.27 27.43 17.63
CA ILE A 49 17.52 27.99 18.98
C ILE A 49 16.19 28.20 19.73
N VAL A 50 15.16 28.73 19.07
CA VAL A 50 13.82 28.91 19.68
C VAL A 50 13.19 27.58 20.07
N ILE A 51 13.34 26.53 19.24
CA ILE A 51 12.84 25.19 19.53
C ILE A 51 13.59 24.58 20.74
N CYS A 52 14.91 24.75 20.83
CA CYS A 52 15.70 24.26 21.96
C CYS A 52 15.33 24.95 23.27
N VAL A 53 15.09 26.27 23.26
CA VAL A 53 14.66 27.01 24.45
C VAL A 53 13.24 26.59 24.88
N ALA A 54 12.33 26.36 23.93
CA ALA A 54 10.99 25.84 24.23
C ALA A 54 11.05 24.42 24.81
N PHE A 55 11.96 23.57 24.32
CA PHE A 55 12.13 22.20 24.83
C PHE A 55 12.75 22.17 26.24
N ALA A 56 13.73 23.04 26.51
CA ALA A 56 14.31 23.20 27.84
C ALA A 56 13.27 23.74 28.84
N TYR A 57 12.42 24.68 28.41
CA TYR A 57 11.32 25.20 29.20
C TYR A 57 10.26 24.13 29.50
N TYR A 58 9.89 23.32 28.51
CA TYR A 58 8.94 22.21 28.66
C TYR A 58 9.47 21.12 29.61
N SER A 59 10.77 20.80 29.52
CA SER A 59 11.41 19.78 30.37
C SER A 59 11.59 20.22 31.82
N TRP A 60 11.66 21.53 32.10
CA TRP A 60 11.75 22.07 33.46
C TRP A 60 10.36 22.15 34.15
N LEU A 61 9.30 22.37 33.37
CA LEU A 61 7.92 22.37 33.89
C LEU A 61 7.38 20.97 34.22
N ASP A 62 7.92 19.92 33.60
CA ASP A 62 7.50 18.52 33.78
C ASP A 62 8.07 17.87 35.07
N SER A 63 9.06 18.51 35.72
CA SER A 63 9.71 17.99 36.93
C SER A 63 8.86 18.11 38.22
N ARG A 64 7.63 18.62 38.13
CA ARG A 64 6.66 18.64 39.24
C ARG A 64 5.25 18.39 38.70
N CYS A 65 4.83 17.13 38.59
CA CYS A 65 3.55 16.65 39.14
C CYS A 65 3.17 15.22 38.70
N LEU A 66 2.95 14.40 39.73
CA LEU A 66 2.09 13.22 39.85
C LEU A 66 2.43 11.94 39.08
N GLN A 67 2.87 10.95 39.86
CA GLN A 67 2.69 9.53 39.58
C GLN A 67 1.20 9.23 39.28
N PRO A 68 0.86 8.58 38.16
CA PRO A 68 -0.47 8.02 37.98
C PRO A 68 -0.61 6.73 38.82
N PRO A 69 -1.75 6.49 39.49
CA PRO A 69 -1.96 5.24 40.21
C PRO A 69 -1.98 4.04 39.24
N ALA A 70 -1.42 2.92 39.68
CA ALA A 70 -1.38 1.67 38.93
C ALA A 70 -2.79 1.25 38.46
N ALA A 71 -2.97 1.14 37.15
CA ALA A 71 -4.21 0.65 36.57
C ALA A 71 -4.38 -0.85 36.90
N PRO A 72 -5.57 -1.30 37.35
CA PRO A 72 -5.79 -2.72 37.56
C PRO A 72 -5.83 -3.45 36.21
N GLU A 73 -5.19 -4.61 36.14
CA GLU A 73 -5.23 -5.52 35.01
C GLU A 73 -6.69 -5.79 34.58
N ARG A 74 -7.10 -5.21 33.45
CA ARG A 74 -8.35 -5.62 32.80
C ARG A 74 -8.15 -7.01 32.21
N LYS A 75 -8.58 -8.04 32.96
CA LYS A 75 -8.91 -9.35 32.40
C LYS A 75 -9.91 -9.14 31.26
N TYR A 76 -9.45 -9.31 30.04
CA TYR A 76 -10.28 -9.20 28.84
C TYR A 76 -11.26 -10.38 28.81
N LYS A 77 -12.49 -10.13 29.28
CA LYS A 77 -13.63 -11.04 29.07
C LYS A 77 -14.19 -10.76 27.68
N MET A 78 -14.04 -11.70 26.77
CA MET A 78 -14.75 -11.71 25.48
C MET A 78 -16.27 -11.67 25.74
N PRO A 79 -17.01 -10.66 25.27
CA PRO A 79 -18.46 -10.69 25.36
C PRO A 79 -19.01 -11.62 24.26
N ALA A 80 -20.03 -12.38 24.65
CA ALA A 80 -20.74 -13.35 23.84
C ALA A 80 -21.30 -12.74 22.54
N GLU A 81 -21.35 -13.61 21.53
CA GLU A 81 -21.68 -13.39 20.14
C GLU A 81 -23.06 -12.77 19.93
N THR A 82 -23.14 -11.50 19.49
CA THR A 82 -24.32 -10.99 18.71
C THR A 82 -24.10 -9.67 17.97
N SER A 83 -22.96 -8.97 18.15
CA SER A 83 -22.69 -7.62 17.57
C SER A 83 -21.64 -7.60 16.43
N ALA A 84 -20.89 -8.69 16.21
CA ALA A 84 -19.72 -8.71 15.33
C ALA A 84 -20.00 -8.54 13.81
N ARG A 85 -21.25 -8.70 13.35
CA ARG A 85 -21.59 -8.58 11.91
C ARG A 85 -21.66 -7.14 11.38
N LYS A 86 -21.95 -6.14 12.24
CA LYS A 86 -22.04 -4.73 11.83
C LYS A 86 -20.68 -4.08 11.48
N PRO A 87 -19.62 -4.18 12.29
CA PRO A 87 -18.35 -3.48 11.99
C PRO A 87 -17.69 -3.96 10.69
N VAL A 88 -17.73 -5.27 10.38
CA VAL A 88 -17.14 -5.80 9.14
C VAL A 88 -17.87 -5.27 7.90
N LEU A 89 -19.19 -5.11 7.98
CA LEU A 89 -20.01 -4.56 6.89
C LEU A 89 -19.62 -3.11 6.58
N ASP A 90 -19.35 -2.32 7.62
CA ASP A 90 -18.95 -0.92 7.47
C ASP A 90 -17.56 -0.79 6.84
N ALA A 91 -16.58 -1.62 7.26
CA ALA A 91 -15.25 -1.65 6.66
C ALA A 91 -15.31 -1.96 5.15
N LYS A 92 -16.10 -3.00 4.77
CA LYS A 92 -16.30 -3.37 3.37
C LYS A 92 -16.92 -2.25 2.55
N LYS A 93 -17.90 -1.52 3.10
CA LYS A 93 -18.54 -0.37 2.44
C LYS A 93 -17.54 0.75 2.14
N HIS A 94 -16.70 1.12 3.11
CA HIS A 94 -15.65 2.13 2.89
C HIS A 94 -14.67 1.67 1.82
N TYR A 95 -14.23 0.40 1.86
CA TYR A 95 -13.35 -0.17 0.85
C TYR A 95 -13.95 -0.19 -0.56
N ASP A 96 -15.19 -0.64 -0.72
CA ASP A 96 -15.84 -0.71 -2.03
C ASP A 96 -15.98 0.70 -2.64
N ARG A 97 -16.31 1.70 -1.82
CA ARG A 97 -16.29 3.11 -2.23
C ARG A 97 -14.87 3.58 -2.60
N GLY A 98 -13.87 3.19 -1.80
CA GLY A 98 -12.46 3.47 -2.06
C GLY A 98 -11.99 2.93 -3.41
N ARG A 99 -12.40 1.70 -3.77
CA ARG A 99 -12.14 1.10 -5.09
C ARG A 99 -12.73 1.89 -6.23
N VAL A 100 -13.96 2.39 -6.07
CA VAL A 100 -14.59 3.25 -7.09
C VAL A 100 -13.78 4.51 -7.31
N PHE A 101 -13.29 5.18 -6.26
CA PHE A 101 -12.43 6.34 -6.39
C PHE A 101 -11.06 6.01 -6.98
N TYR A 102 -10.47 4.87 -6.59
CA TYR A 102 -9.21 4.39 -7.14
C TYR A 102 -9.31 4.18 -8.66
N LYS A 103 -10.36 3.50 -9.12
CA LYS A 103 -10.63 3.31 -10.57
C LYS A 103 -10.82 4.63 -11.32
N LYS A 104 -11.32 5.68 -10.65
CA LYS A 104 -11.45 7.04 -11.20
C LYS A 104 -10.17 7.86 -11.12
N GLY A 105 -9.04 7.29 -10.67
CA GLY A 105 -7.77 8.01 -10.48
C GLY A 105 -7.75 8.98 -9.29
N ARG A 106 -8.82 9.00 -8.47
CA ARG A 106 -8.93 9.86 -7.28
C ARG A 106 -8.22 9.22 -6.09
N LEU A 107 -6.88 9.14 -6.17
CA LEU A 107 -6.05 8.39 -5.22
C LEU A 107 -6.14 8.92 -3.79
N ARG A 108 -6.27 10.24 -3.59
CA ARG A 108 -6.41 10.83 -2.24
C ARG A 108 -7.71 10.36 -1.55
N ASP A 109 -8.82 10.34 -2.28
CA ASP A 109 -10.10 9.86 -1.74
C ASP A 109 -10.08 8.36 -1.48
N ALA A 110 -9.50 7.58 -2.40
CA ALA A 110 -9.31 6.15 -2.22
C ALA A 110 -8.48 5.85 -0.97
N LYS A 111 -7.35 6.56 -0.78
CA LYS A 111 -6.48 6.44 0.39
C LYS A 111 -7.23 6.70 1.69
N ARG A 112 -8.01 7.79 1.75
CA ARG A 112 -8.82 8.12 2.93
C ARG A 112 -9.81 6.99 3.25
N LEU A 113 -10.53 6.50 2.24
CA LEU A 113 -11.55 5.46 2.40
C LEU A 113 -10.96 4.10 2.77
N TYR A 114 -9.82 3.72 2.20
CA TYR A 114 -9.09 2.52 2.64
C TYR A 114 -8.58 2.67 4.07
N GLY A 115 -8.12 3.86 4.45
CA GLY A 115 -7.76 4.17 5.84
C GLY A 115 -8.95 4.06 6.80
N GLU A 116 -10.14 4.53 6.41
CA GLU A 116 -11.38 4.35 7.17
C GLU A 116 -11.76 2.88 7.32
N ALA A 117 -11.68 2.10 6.23
CA ALA A 117 -11.90 0.66 6.29
C ALA A 117 -10.95 -0.02 7.30
N LEU A 118 -9.67 0.37 7.31
CA LEU A 118 -8.65 -0.17 8.21
C LEU A 118 -8.75 0.32 9.66
N LYS A 119 -9.42 1.45 9.91
CA LYS A 119 -9.76 1.87 11.28
C LYS A 119 -10.85 0.98 11.87
N ILE A 120 -11.77 0.51 11.03
CA ILE A 120 -12.90 -0.35 11.44
C ILE A 120 -12.44 -1.81 11.53
N ASP A 121 -11.75 -2.30 10.50
CA ASP A 121 -11.13 -3.62 10.47
C ASP A 121 -9.63 -3.49 10.11
N PRO A 122 -8.74 -3.45 11.12
CA PRO A 122 -7.30 -3.40 10.90
C PRO A 122 -6.73 -4.62 10.17
N GLY A 123 -7.50 -5.71 10.09
CA GLY A 123 -7.15 -6.96 9.42
C GLY A 123 -7.59 -7.03 7.96
N TYR A 124 -8.22 -5.98 7.42
CA TYR A 124 -8.82 -6.02 6.09
C TYR A 124 -7.77 -6.04 4.97
N VAL A 125 -7.37 -7.25 4.56
CA VAL A 125 -6.23 -7.54 3.67
C VAL A 125 -6.31 -6.78 2.35
N ASP A 126 -7.48 -6.74 1.72
CA ASP A 126 -7.65 -6.06 0.45
C ASP A 126 -7.43 -4.54 0.56
N ALA A 127 -7.83 -3.92 1.68
CA ALA A 127 -7.59 -2.52 1.94
C ALA A 127 -6.11 -2.25 2.25
N LEU A 128 -5.44 -3.13 3.01
CA LEU A 128 -3.98 -3.05 3.23
C LEU A 128 -3.22 -3.09 1.90
N ASN A 129 -3.57 -4.04 1.02
CA ASN A 129 -2.94 -4.22 -0.27
C ASN A 129 -3.16 -2.99 -1.19
N ASN A 130 -4.41 -2.53 -1.35
CA ASN A 130 -4.70 -1.38 -2.21
C ASN A 130 -4.14 -0.06 -1.66
N LEU A 131 -4.11 0.10 -0.34
CA LEU A 131 -3.46 1.24 0.30
C LEU A 131 -1.94 1.23 0.05
N ALA A 132 -1.31 0.05 0.09
CA ALA A 132 0.11 -0.08 -0.26
C ALA A 132 0.40 0.34 -1.71
N VAL A 133 -0.45 -0.04 -2.66
CA VAL A 133 -0.31 0.40 -4.07
C VAL A 133 -0.37 1.93 -4.19
N ILE A 134 -1.27 2.59 -3.43
CA ILE A 134 -1.29 4.06 -3.38
C ILE A 134 0.02 4.61 -2.79
N TYR A 135 0.53 4.02 -1.70
CA TYR A 135 1.81 4.43 -1.14
C TYR A 135 2.99 4.25 -2.11
N MET A 136 2.98 3.20 -2.93
CA MET A 136 3.97 3.03 -4.01
C MET A 136 3.89 4.15 -5.04
N HIS A 137 2.67 4.57 -5.44
CA HIS A 137 2.47 5.73 -6.32
C HIS A 137 2.95 7.05 -5.69
N GLU A 138 2.84 7.18 -4.37
CA GLU A 138 3.39 8.30 -3.60
C GLU A 138 4.90 8.17 -3.33
N LYS A 139 5.55 7.11 -3.83
CA LYS A 139 6.96 6.75 -3.55
C LYS A 139 7.27 6.55 -2.06
N ASN A 140 6.25 6.33 -1.23
CA ASN A 140 6.40 5.96 0.17
C ASN A 140 6.53 4.43 0.29
N PHE A 141 7.68 3.92 -0.16
CA PHE A 141 7.93 2.47 -0.21
C PHE A 141 7.98 1.81 1.17
N PHE A 142 8.36 2.56 2.22
CA PHE A 142 8.35 2.06 3.59
C PHE A 142 6.92 1.75 4.06
N ALA A 143 5.98 2.68 3.87
CA ALA A 143 4.58 2.46 4.21
C ALA A 143 3.96 1.35 3.35
N ALA A 144 4.29 1.30 2.06
CA ALA A 144 3.84 0.23 1.18
C ALA A 144 4.29 -1.15 1.68
N GLN A 145 5.60 -1.32 1.92
CA GLN A 145 6.17 -2.56 2.42
C GLN A 145 5.51 -3.00 3.75
N LYS A 146 5.37 -2.08 4.72
CA LYS A 146 4.74 -2.38 6.01
C LYS A 146 3.32 -2.91 5.88
N ASN A 147 2.52 -2.32 4.98
CA ASN A 147 1.13 -2.75 4.75
C ASN A 147 1.08 -4.13 4.06
N LEU A 148 1.96 -4.38 3.08
CA LEU A 148 2.02 -5.65 2.36
C LEU A 148 2.51 -6.79 3.25
N GLU A 149 3.53 -6.57 4.08
CA GLU A 149 3.99 -7.55 5.06
C GLU A 149 2.90 -7.86 6.09
N LYS A 150 2.12 -6.86 6.51
CA LYS A 150 0.95 -7.09 7.36
C LYS A 150 -0.11 -7.93 6.65
N ALA A 151 -0.41 -7.61 5.39
CA ALA A 151 -1.35 -8.38 4.56
C ALA A 151 -0.91 -9.85 4.43
N ILE A 152 0.38 -10.11 4.21
CA ILE A 152 0.95 -11.46 4.17
C ILE A 152 0.78 -12.20 5.49
N ARG A 153 1.07 -11.55 6.63
CA ARG A 153 0.90 -12.17 7.95
C ARG A 153 -0.55 -12.57 8.22
N LEU A 154 -1.50 -11.75 7.76
CA LEU A 154 -2.94 -11.98 7.97
C LEU A 154 -3.49 -13.05 7.03
N LYS A 155 -3.04 -13.06 5.77
CA LYS A 155 -3.49 -14.03 4.76
C LYS A 155 -2.31 -14.49 3.90
N PRO A 156 -1.53 -15.48 4.38
CA PRO A 156 -0.35 -15.98 3.68
C PRO A 156 -0.65 -16.65 2.33
N ALA A 157 -1.91 -17.00 2.08
CA ALA A 157 -2.38 -17.60 0.83
C ALA A 157 -2.77 -16.55 -0.23
N ASP A 158 -2.69 -15.25 0.06
CA ASP A 158 -3.00 -14.20 -0.91
C ASP A 158 -1.80 -13.89 -1.79
N VAL A 159 -1.96 -13.94 -3.11
CA VAL A 159 -0.88 -13.74 -4.08
C VAL A 159 -0.50 -12.27 -4.22
N ASP A 160 -1.49 -11.36 -4.15
CA ASP A 160 -1.29 -9.95 -4.49
C ASP A 160 -0.21 -9.28 -3.64
N PRO A 161 -0.18 -9.49 -2.29
CA PRO A 161 0.82 -8.86 -1.45
C PRO A 161 2.25 -9.29 -1.77
N TYR A 162 2.48 -10.56 -2.14
CA TYR A 162 3.80 -11.05 -2.55
C TYR A 162 4.25 -10.41 -3.86
N TYR A 163 3.36 -10.34 -4.86
CA TYR A 163 3.69 -9.69 -6.12
C TYR A 163 3.99 -8.20 -5.93
N ASN A 164 3.16 -7.49 -5.15
CA ASN A 164 3.37 -6.07 -4.87
C ASN A 164 4.66 -5.82 -4.08
N LEU A 165 5.07 -6.71 -3.16
CA LEU A 165 6.40 -6.63 -2.54
C LEU A 165 7.52 -6.83 -3.56
N ALA A 166 7.36 -7.76 -4.50
CA ALA A 166 8.34 -7.93 -5.57
C ALA A 166 8.53 -6.63 -6.36
N CYS A 167 7.44 -5.93 -6.71
CA CYS A 167 7.49 -4.62 -7.37
C CYS A 167 8.13 -3.55 -6.48
N VAL A 168 7.80 -3.49 -5.18
CA VAL A 168 8.44 -2.55 -4.22
C VAL A 168 9.96 -2.75 -4.20
N PHE A 169 10.42 -3.99 -4.03
CA PHE A 169 11.86 -4.28 -3.99
C PHE A 169 12.54 -4.04 -5.34
N ALA A 170 11.86 -4.33 -6.45
CA ALA A 170 12.37 -4.02 -7.78
C ALA A 170 12.59 -2.51 -7.95
N ILE A 171 11.61 -1.67 -7.64
CA ILE A 171 11.72 -0.21 -7.74
C ILE A 171 12.84 0.33 -6.83
N LYS A 172 13.06 -0.28 -5.67
CA LYS A 172 14.17 0.06 -4.75
C LYS A 172 15.55 -0.45 -5.21
N GLY A 173 15.62 -1.24 -6.29
CA GLY A 173 16.87 -1.85 -6.77
C GLY A 173 17.30 -3.11 -6.00
N GLU A 174 16.49 -3.59 -5.06
CA GLU A 174 16.76 -4.78 -4.26
C GLU A 174 16.36 -6.06 -5.02
N VAL A 175 17.09 -6.35 -6.11
CA VAL A 175 16.74 -7.39 -7.10
C VAL A 175 16.57 -8.78 -6.47
N SER A 176 17.49 -9.20 -5.59
CA SER A 176 17.42 -10.52 -4.94
C SER A 176 16.13 -10.72 -4.11
N LYS A 177 15.73 -9.70 -3.33
CA LYS A 177 14.47 -9.75 -2.56
C LYS A 177 13.26 -9.75 -3.49
N SER A 178 13.31 -8.95 -4.54
CA SER A 178 12.24 -8.94 -5.56
C SER A 178 12.03 -10.32 -6.17
N LEU A 179 13.10 -10.98 -6.62
CA LEU A 179 13.06 -12.34 -7.19
C LEU A 179 12.49 -13.36 -6.20
N SER A 180 12.87 -13.28 -4.92
CA SER A 180 12.34 -14.17 -3.88
C SER A 180 10.82 -14.05 -3.73
N HIS A 181 10.31 -12.81 -3.61
CA HIS A 181 8.88 -12.57 -3.51
C HIS A 181 8.13 -12.90 -4.81
N LEU A 182 8.72 -12.63 -5.97
CA LEU A 182 8.16 -12.98 -7.26
C LEU A 182 8.05 -14.50 -7.44
N LYS A 183 9.10 -15.25 -7.06
CA LYS A 183 9.08 -16.72 -7.07
C LYS A 183 7.96 -17.27 -6.20
N LYS A 184 7.74 -16.68 -5.02
CA LYS A 184 6.63 -17.05 -4.14
C LYS A 184 5.27 -16.75 -4.77
N ALA A 185 5.10 -15.58 -5.39
CA ALA A 185 3.85 -15.25 -6.09
C ALA A 185 3.56 -16.22 -7.25
N VAL A 186 4.58 -16.55 -8.06
CA VAL A 186 4.45 -17.48 -9.19
C VAL A 186 4.17 -18.92 -8.76
N SER A 187 4.70 -19.36 -7.61
CA SER A 187 4.42 -20.71 -7.11
C SER A 187 2.98 -20.84 -6.58
N MET A 188 2.34 -19.74 -6.20
CA MET A 188 0.96 -19.69 -5.76
C MET A 188 -0.02 -19.52 -6.93
N ASP A 189 0.32 -18.66 -7.90
CA ASP A 189 -0.45 -18.47 -9.13
C ASP A 189 0.48 -18.34 -10.34
N ARG A 190 0.43 -19.32 -11.23
CA ARG A 190 1.23 -19.36 -12.46
C ARG A 190 0.87 -18.21 -13.42
N SER A 191 -0.31 -17.63 -13.33
CA SER A 191 -0.74 -16.50 -14.16
C SER A 191 0.12 -15.25 -13.95
N VAL A 192 0.73 -15.12 -12.77
CA VAL A 192 1.66 -14.04 -12.37
C VAL A 192 2.82 -13.89 -13.36
N ARG A 193 3.25 -14.99 -13.99
CA ARG A 193 4.33 -14.98 -14.99
C ARG A 193 4.05 -13.99 -16.13
N LYS A 194 2.80 -13.97 -16.62
CA LYS A 194 2.38 -13.09 -17.71
C LYS A 194 2.37 -11.62 -17.28
N TRP A 195 2.03 -11.34 -16.02
CA TRP A 195 2.08 -9.98 -15.46
C TRP A 195 3.53 -9.52 -15.34
N ALA A 196 4.39 -10.35 -14.76
CA ALA A 196 5.77 -10.01 -14.49
C ALA A 196 6.60 -9.70 -15.76
N GLN A 197 6.30 -10.39 -16.87
CA GLN A 197 6.90 -10.12 -18.17
C GLN A 197 6.54 -8.73 -18.73
N LYS A 198 5.37 -8.20 -18.40
CA LYS A 198 4.83 -6.95 -18.96
C LYS A 198 4.98 -5.75 -18.02
N ASP A 199 5.09 -5.99 -16.72
CA ASP A 199 5.07 -4.94 -15.70
C ASP A 199 6.36 -4.14 -15.68
N ALA A 200 6.26 -2.84 -15.96
CA ALA A 200 7.40 -1.92 -16.02
C ALA A 200 8.17 -1.84 -14.70
N ASP A 201 7.52 -2.07 -13.57
CA ASP A 201 8.15 -1.99 -12.24
C ASP A 201 9.22 -3.08 -12.06
N LEU A 202 9.14 -4.17 -12.83
CA LEU A 202 10.09 -5.29 -12.80
C LEU A 202 11.17 -5.21 -13.90
N ASN A 203 11.26 -4.12 -14.65
CA ASN A 203 12.21 -3.97 -15.77
C ASN A 203 13.66 -4.29 -15.40
N ASN A 204 14.11 -3.83 -14.22
CA ASN A 204 15.47 -4.10 -13.73
C ASN A 204 15.66 -5.56 -13.28
N VAL A 205 14.59 -6.21 -12.82
CA VAL A 205 14.61 -7.62 -12.39
C VAL A 205 14.63 -8.57 -13.59
N ARG A 206 13.99 -8.23 -14.72
CA ARG A 206 13.94 -9.13 -15.89
C ARG A 206 15.30 -9.47 -16.50
N ARG A 207 16.32 -8.66 -16.20
CA ARG A 207 17.70 -8.86 -16.69
C ARG A 207 18.44 -9.95 -15.90
N ALA A 208 17.96 -10.30 -14.71
CA ALA A 208 18.57 -11.32 -13.88
C ALA A 208 18.35 -12.73 -14.47
N PRO A 209 19.35 -13.61 -14.48
CA PRO A 209 19.20 -15.00 -14.93
C PRO A 209 18.07 -15.75 -14.23
N GLU A 210 17.94 -15.55 -12.91
CA GLU A 210 16.94 -16.20 -12.05
C GLU A 210 15.50 -15.81 -12.44
N PHE A 211 15.30 -14.62 -13.02
CA PHE A 211 14.00 -14.22 -13.53
C PHE A 211 13.53 -15.15 -14.65
N ARG A 212 14.45 -15.59 -15.52
CA ARG A 212 14.12 -16.53 -16.60
C ARG A 212 13.61 -17.84 -16.04
N ASP A 213 14.24 -18.35 -14.98
CA ASP A 213 13.85 -19.62 -14.35
C ASP A 213 12.52 -19.52 -13.61
N ILE A 214 12.19 -18.37 -13.03
CA ILE A 214 10.89 -18.13 -12.38
C ILE A 214 9.75 -18.13 -13.41
N ILE A 215 10.01 -17.63 -14.63
CA ILE A 215 8.97 -17.33 -15.62
C ILE A 215 8.75 -18.47 -16.64
N LYS A 216 9.68 -19.42 -16.76
CA LYS A 216 9.50 -20.68 -17.52
C LYS A 216 8.28 -21.47 -17.01
#